data_AF-A0A1M7MD05-F1
#
_entry.id   AF-A0A1M7MD05-F1
#
_cell.length_a   1.000
_cell.length_b   1.000
_cell.length_c   1.000
_cell.angle_alpha   90.00
_cell.angle_beta   90.00
_cell.angle_gamma   90.00
#
_symmetry.space_group_name_H-M   'P 1'
#
loop_
_entity.id
_entity.type
_entity.pdbx_description
1 polymer ?
#
loop_
_entity_poly.entity_id
_entity_poly.type
_entity_poly.pdbx_seq_one_letter_code
_entity_poly.pdbx_strand_id
1 'polypeptide(L)'
;MSTNNEKGRMLCIIIGAYLIGKAVLNMIIGGGFSLTDTIIAVGLTCAMLTGIKFVNYAVAAVLVLIAVIHLPANISNIGSNWLYLIEGIIDIGCGVLLCIHSDIKEHFTNTINNN
;
A
#
# COMPACT_ATOMS: atom_id res chain seq x y z
N MET A 1 -4.05 -26.40 7.18
CA MET A 1 -3.82 -26.20 5.73
C MET A 1 -3.37 -24.75 5.58
N SER A 2 -2.07 -24.50 5.38
CA SER A 2 -1.53 -23.15 5.17
C SER A 2 -1.90 -22.72 3.76
N THR A 3 -3.08 -22.13 3.57
CA THR A 3 -3.50 -21.56 2.29
C THR A 3 -3.04 -20.10 2.19
N ASN A 4 -1.74 -19.86 2.34
CA ASN A 4 -1.14 -18.65 1.79
C ASN A 4 -1.13 -18.84 0.28
N ASN A 5 -2.18 -18.38 -0.42
CA ASN A 5 -2.23 -18.40 -1.87
C ASN A 5 -0.96 -17.71 -2.41
N GLU A 6 -0.11 -18.46 -3.12
CA GLU A 6 1.20 -17.96 -3.55
C GLU A 6 1.07 -16.79 -4.53
N LYS A 7 0.02 -16.79 -5.37
CA LYS A 7 -0.29 -15.69 -6.27
C LYS A 7 -0.74 -14.46 -5.50
N GLY A 8 -1.59 -14.63 -4.49
CA GLY A 8 -2.01 -13.56 -3.59
C GLY A 8 -0.84 -12.93 -2.86
N ARG A 9 0.06 -13.76 -2.32
CA ARG A 9 1.31 -13.31 -1.70
C ARG A 9 2.20 -12.56 -2.68
N MET A 10 2.36 -13.05 -3.91
CA MET A 10 3.14 -12.38 -4.94
C MET A 10 2.57 -11.00 -5.28
N LEU A 11 1.24 -10.88 -5.41
CA LEU A 11 0.58 -9.60 -5.64
C LEU A 11 0.82 -8.63 -4.47
N CYS A 12 0.74 -9.09 -3.22
CA CYS A 12 1.09 -8.29 -2.05
C CYS A 12 2.55 -7.81 -2.08
N ILE A 13 3.49 -8.65 -2.52
CA ILE A 13 4.90 -8.28 -2.69
C ILE A 13 5.05 -7.19 -3.77
N ILE A 14 4.34 -7.32 -4.90
CA ILE A 14 4.36 -6.32 -5.98
C ILE A 14 3.84 -4.97 -5.47
N ILE A 15 2.71 -4.97 -4.73
CA ILE A 15 2.18 -3.75 -4.11
C ILE A 15 3.20 -3.18 -3.11
N GLY A 16 3.81 -4.01 -2.26
CA GLY A 16 4.83 -3.56 -1.31
C GLY A 16 6.08 -2.98 -1.98
N ALA A 17 6.54 -3.58 -3.08
CA ALA A 17 7.64 -3.07 -3.88
C ALA A 17 7.30 -1.70 -4.49
N TYR A 18 6.06 -1.52 -4.96
CA TYR A 18 5.56 -0.21 -5.38
C TYR A 18 5.60 0.82 -4.23
N LEU A 19 5.12 0.47 -3.03
CA LEU A 19 5.12 1.39 -1.86
C LEU A 19 6.54 1.82 -1.47
N ILE A 20 7.50 0.91 -1.49
CA ILE A 20 8.90 1.23 -1.21
C ILE A 20 9.49 2.07 -2.34
N GLY A 21 9.21 1.70 -3.60
CA GLY A 21 9.66 2.44 -4.78
C GLY A 21 9.18 3.88 -4.79
N LYS A 22 7.90 4.13 -4.48
CA LYS A 22 7.37 5.50 -4.36
C LYS A 22 7.95 6.26 -3.18
N ALA A 23 8.20 5.61 -2.03
CA ALA A 23 8.83 6.28 -0.90
C ALA A 23 10.24 6.76 -1.27
N VAL A 24 11.01 5.95 -2.00
CA VAL A 24 12.32 6.35 -2.54
C VAL A 24 12.18 7.48 -3.55
N LEU A 25 11.22 7.40 -4.48
CA LEU A 25 10.96 8.47 -5.44
C LEU A 25 10.63 9.80 -4.75
N ASN A 26 9.78 9.76 -3.72
CA ASN A 26 9.39 10.93 -2.93
C ASN A 26 10.56 11.55 -2.18
N MET A 27 11.53 10.74 -1.71
CA MET A 27 12.76 11.27 -1.10
C MET A 27 13.64 11.99 -2.12
N ILE A 28 13.74 11.46 -3.35
CA ILE A 28 14.54 12.08 -4.42
C ILE A 28 13.92 13.40 -4.86
N ILE A 29 12.60 13.42 -5.09
CA ILE A 29 11.87 14.60 -5.57
C ILE A 29 11.74 15.65 -4.46
N GLY A 30 11.47 15.22 -3.22
CA GLY A 30 11.33 16.09 -2.05
C GLY A 30 12.66 16.69 -1.55
N GLY A 31 13.79 16.28 -2.12
CA GLY A 31 15.11 16.83 -1.80
C GLY A 31 15.62 16.45 -0.41
N GLY A 32 15.12 15.35 0.18
CA GLY A 32 15.48 14.96 1.55
C GLY A 32 14.98 13.58 1.95
N PHE A 33 15.64 13.00 2.96
CA PHE A 33 15.26 11.69 3.52
C PHE A 33 14.04 11.83 4.42
N SER A 34 12.94 11.16 4.04
CA SER A 34 11.70 11.08 4.84
C SER A 34 11.63 9.72 5.53
N LEU A 35 11.99 9.72 6.82
CA LEU A 35 11.90 8.51 7.65
C LEU A 35 10.45 8.03 7.79
N THR A 36 9.49 8.96 7.85
CA THR A 36 8.07 8.68 8.03
C THR A 36 7.50 7.88 6.86
N ASP A 37 7.68 8.36 5.63
CA ASP A 37 7.11 7.72 4.43
C ASP A 37 7.69 6.33 4.22
N THR A 38 9.00 6.20 4.50
CA THR A 38 9.72 4.93 4.42
C THR A 38 9.19 3.93 5.46
N ILE A 39 9.00 4.35 6.71
CA ILE A 39 8.46 3.48 7.77
C ILE A 39 7.04 3.03 7.44
N ILE A 40 6.20 3.93 6.92
CA ILE A 40 4.82 3.58 6.52
C ILE A 40 4.87 2.55 5.38
N ALA A 41 5.66 2.78 4.33
CA ALA A 41 5.77 1.85 3.20
C ALA A 41 6.24 0.45 3.64
N VAL A 42 7.28 0.39 4.46
CA VAL A 42 7.80 -0.88 5.01
C VAL A 42 6.77 -1.53 5.94
N GLY A 43 6.15 -0.76 6.84
CA GLY A 43 5.16 -1.25 7.79
C GLY A 43 3.94 -1.87 7.10
N LEU A 44 3.37 -1.19 6.10
CA LEU A 44 2.25 -1.73 5.30
C LEU A 44 2.66 -2.96 4.51
N THR A 45 3.87 -2.98 3.95
CA THR A 45 4.41 -4.16 3.25
C THR A 45 4.51 -5.35 4.19
N CYS A 46 5.14 -5.18 5.35
CA CYS A 46 5.24 -6.22 6.37
C CYS A 46 3.87 -6.71 6.83
N ALA A 47 2.92 -5.80 7.04
CA ALA A 47 1.54 -6.15 7.39
C ALA A 47 0.88 -7.05 6.33
N MET A 48 1.02 -6.73 5.05
CA MET A 48 0.48 -7.55 3.96
C MET A 48 1.11 -8.96 3.91
N LEU A 49 2.40 -9.08 4.24
CA LEU A 49 3.10 -10.38 4.23
C LEU A 49 2.64 -11.32 5.36
N THR A 50 2.02 -10.79 6.42
CA THR A 50 1.50 -11.63 7.52
C THR A 50 0.37 -12.58 7.07
N GLY A 51 -0.40 -12.19 6.05
CA GLY A 51 -1.61 -12.93 5.63
C GLY A 51 -2.70 -13.02 6.70
N ILE A 52 -2.64 -12.19 7.75
CA ILE A 52 -3.64 -12.19 8.83
C ILE A 52 -4.98 -11.68 8.30
N LYS A 53 -6.07 -12.35 8.68
CA LYS A 53 -7.44 -11.98 8.31
C LYS A 53 -7.70 -10.49 8.51
N PHE A 54 -8.33 -9.90 7.50
CA PHE A 54 -8.73 -8.49 7.42
C PHE A 54 -7.62 -7.45 7.31
N VAL A 55 -6.34 -7.83 7.40
CA VAL A 55 -5.23 -6.87 7.25
C VAL A 55 -5.21 -6.21 5.87
N ASN A 56 -5.63 -6.91 4.82
CA ASN A 56 -5.79 -6.31 3.49
C ASN A 56 -6.72 -5.09 3.48
N TYR A 57 -7.83 -5.15 4.20
CA TYR A 57 -8.78 -4.02 4.28
C TYR A 57 -8.20 -2.87 5.11
N ALA A 58 -7.46 -3.17 6.18
CA ALA A 58 -6.77 -2.15 6.96
C ALA A 58 -5.71 -1.42 6.13
N VAL A 59 -4.87 -2.16 5.39
CA VAL A 59 -3.87 -1.58 4.49
C VAL A 59 -4.54 -0.77 3.38
N ALA A 60 -5.59 -1.30 2.76
CA ALA A 60 -6.35 -0.58 1.74
C ALA A 60 -6.92 0.74 2.27
N ALA A 61 -7.48 0.75 3.49
CA ALA A 61 -7.99 1.95 4.12
C ALA A 61 -6.90 3.00 4.35
N VAL A 62 -5.71 2.59 4.80
CA VAL A 62 -4.57 3.50 4.97
C VAL A 62 -4.12 4.11 3.64
N LEU A 63 -3.99 3.31 2.57
CA LEU A 63 -3.58 3.80 1.25
C LEU A 63 -4.57 4.83 0.70
N VAL A 64 -5.87 4.53 0.76
CA VAL A 64 -6.92 5.44 0.29
C VAL A 64 -6.96 6.71 1.15
N LEU A 65 -6.82 6.57 2.48
CA LEU A 65 -6.83 7.72 3.38
C LEU A 65 -5.68 8.70 3.09
N ILE A 66 -4.46 8.18 2.91
CA ILE A 66 -3.29 9.01 2.56
C ILE A 66 -3.53 9.72 1.23
N ALA A 67 -3.98 8.99 0.20
CA ALA A 67 -4.28 9.57 -1.10
C ALA A 67 -5.33 10.70 -0.99
N VAL A 68 -6.40 10.49 -0.22
CA VAL A 68 -7.47 11.49 -0.01
C VAL A 68 -6.97 12.71 0.76
N ILE A 69 -6.12 12.54 1.77
CA ILE A 69 -5.56 13.66 2.54
C ILE A 69 -4.70 14.57 1.64
N HIS A 70 -3.90 13.99 0.74
CA HIS A 70 -3.03 14.75 -0.16
C HIS A 70 -3.72 15.26 -1.43
N LEU A 71 -4.90 14.74 -1.76
CA LEU A 71 -5.63 15.05 -2.99
C LEU A 71 -5.90 16.56 -3.18
N PRO A 72 -6.42 17.32 -2.19
CA PRO A 72 -6.71 18.74 -2.39
C PRO A 72 -5.47 19.57 -2.72
N ALA A 73 -4.36 19.30 -2.04
CA ALA A 73 -3.09 19.99 -2.26
C ALA A 73 -2.50 19.66 -3.65
N ASN A 74 -2.61 18.40 -4.07
CA ASN A 74 -2.11 17.94 -5.37
C ASN A 74 -2.94 18.48 -6.54
N ILE A 75 -4.26 18.57 -6.39
CA ILE A 75 -5.14 19.18 -7.40
C ILE A 75 -4.89 20.69 -7.50
N SER A 76 -4.77 21.37 -6.35
CA SER A 76 -4.55 22.83 -6.33
C SER A 76 -3.22 23.23 -6.97
N ASN A 77 -2.23 22.33 -6.99
CA ASN A 77 -0.90 22.55 -7.55
C ASN A 77 -0.57 21.57 -8.68
N ILE A 78 -1.57 21.22 -9.51
CA ILE A 78 -1.44 20.11 -10.47
C ILE A 78 -0.23 20.24 -11.42
N GLY A 79 0.17 21.47 -11.80
CA GLY A 79 1.32 21.70 -12.66
C GLY A 79 2.64 21.20 -12.07
N SER A 80 2.83 21.37 -10.75
CA SER A 80 4.03 20.91 -10.04
C SER A 80 3.86 19.54 -9.38
N ASN A 81 2.63 19.15 -9.05
CA ASN A 81 2.32 17.97 -8.24
C ASN A 81 1.72 16.80 -9.03
N TRP A 82 1.76 16.83 -10.36
CA TRP A 82 1.16 15.80 -11.21
C TRP A 82 1.69 14.38 -10.91
N LEU A 83 2.96 14.24 -10.49
CA LEU A 83 3.52 12.95 -10.05
C LEU A 83 2.84 12.42 -8.78
N TYR A 84 2.68 13.28 -7.76
CA TYR A 84 1.97 12.92 -6.52
C TYR A 84 0.48 12.61 -6.78
N LEU A 85 -0.12 13.21 -7.81
CA LEU A 85 -1.48 12.89 -8.22
C LEU A 85 -1.58 11.48 -8.83
N ILE A 86 -0.65 11.12 -9.73
CA ILE A 86 -0.57 9.76 -10.29
C ILE A 86 -0.33 8.73 -9.18
N GLU A 87 0.56 9.03 -8.24
CA GLU A 87 0.79 8.18 -7.07
C GLU A 87 -0.48 7.96 -6.25
N GLY A 88 -1.25 9.01 -5.97
CA GLY A 88 -2.52 8.88 -5.26
C GLY A 88 -3.55 8.03 -6.02
N ILE A 89 -3.59 8.10 -7.35
CA ILE A 89 -4.46 7.25 -8.18
C ILE A 89 -4.02 5.78 -8.08
N ILE A 90 -2.72 5.51 -8.15
CA ILE A 90 -2.19 4.14 -8.02
C ILE A 90 -2.45 3.60 -6.60
N ASP A 91 -2.28 4.40 -5.55
CA ASP A 91 -2.60 4.01 -4.16
C ASP A 91 -4.06 3.57 -4.02
N ILE A 92 -4.99 4.33 -4.60
CA ILE A 92 -6.42 3.97 -4.62
C ILE A 92 -6.63 2.67 -5.40
N GLY A 93 -5.97 2.51 -6.56
CA GLY A 93 -6.01 1.28 -7.35
C GLY A 93 -5.51 0.06 -6.58
N CYS A 94 -4.39 0.19 -5.85
CA CYS A 94 -3.88 -0.84 -4.96
C CYS A 94 -4.85 -1.16 -3.83
N GLY A 95 -5.45 -0.13 -3.20
CA GLY A 95 -6.48 -0.31 -2.18
C GLY A 95 -7.70 -1.07 -2.70
N VAL A 96 -8.18 -0.76 -3.91
CA VAL A 96 -9.26 -1.49 -4.57
C VAL A 96 -8.85 -2.95 -4.83
N LEU A 97 -7.66 -3.16 -5.40
CA LEU A 97 -7.14 -4.51 -5.70
C LEU A 97 -7.07 -5.38 -4.44
N LEU A 98 -6.58 -4.84 -3.33
CA LEU A 98 -6.52 -5.51 -2.02
C LEU A 98 -7.89 -5.93 -1.50
N CYS A 99 -8.95 -5.19 -1.85
CA CYS A 99 -10.31 -5.47 -1.41
C CYS A 99 -11.04 -6.50 -2.28
N ILE A 100 -10.76 -6.55 -3.59
CA ILE A 100 -11.60 -7.30 -4.54
C ILE A 100 -10.93 -8.55 -5.13
N HIS A 101 -9.60 -8.61 -5.21
CA HIS A 101 -8.92 -9.71 -5.91
C HIS A 101 -8.99 -11.02 -5.11
N SER A 102 -9.53 -12.08 -5.73
CA SER A 102 -9.76 -13.38 -5.06
C SER A 102 -8.46 -13.97 -4.51
N ASP A 103 -7.40 -14.04 -5.31
CA ASP A 103 -6.12 -14.61 -4.86
C ASP A 103 -5.54 -13.85 -3.65
N ILE A 104 -5.69 -12.53 -3.62
CA ILE A 104 -5.24 -11.71 -2.49
C ILE A 104 -6.07 -12.06 -1.26
N LYS A 105 -7.40 -12.11 -1.38
CA LYS A 105 -8.28 -12.45 -0.25
C LYS A 105 -7.98 -13.83 0.32
N GLU A 106 -7.64 -14.80 -0.53
CA GLU A 106 -7.25 -16.14 -0.10
C GLU A 106 -5.92 -16.16 0.68
N HIS A 107 -4.98 -15.28 0.34
CA HIS A 107 -3.76 -15.08 1.14
C HIS A 107 -4.06 -14.56 2.55
N PHE A 108 -5.10 -13.74 2.74
CA PHE A 108 -5.46 -13.18 4.05
C PHE A 108 -6.38 -14.10 4.88
N THR A 109 -5.98 -15.37 5.05
CA THR A 109 -6.74 -16.39 5.80
C THR A 109 -6.10 -16.80 7.13
N ASN A 110 -4.91 -16.28 7.47
CA ASN A 110 -4.23 -16.61 8.72
C ASN A 110 -4.98 -16.00 9.94
N THR A 111 -5.04 -16.74 11.03
CA THR A 111 -5.66 -16.28 12.28
C THR A 111 -4.54 -15.99 13.30
N ILE A 112 -4.72 -14.97 14.14
CA ILE A 112 -3.80 -14.70 15.24
C ILE A 112 -4.02 -15.78 16.30
N ASN A 113 -3.06 -16.70 16.45
CA ASN A 113 -3.09 -17.68 17.53
C ASN A 113 -2.65 -16.99 18.82
N ASN A 114 -3.58 -16.84 19.75
CA ASN A 114 -3.28 -16.45 21.12
C ASN A 114 -2.88 -17.71 21.89
N ASN A 115 -1.60 -18.09 21.83
CA ASN A 115 -1.02 -19.07 22.75
C ASN A 115 -0.65 -18.38 24.07
#